data_AF-A0A957V4J4-F1
#
_entry.id   AF-A0A957V4J4-F1
#
_cell.length_a   1.000
_cell.length_b   1.000
_cell.length_c   1.000
_cell.angle_alpha   90.00
_cell.angle_beta   90.00
_cell.angle_gamma   90.00
#
_symmetry.space_group_name_H-M   'P 1'
#
loop_
_entity.id
_entity.type
_entity.pdbx_description
1 polymer ?
#
loop_
_entity_poly.entity_id
_entity_poly.type
_entity_poly.pdbx_seq_one_letter_code
_entity_poly.pdbx_strand_id
1 'polypeptide(L)'
;LVGSTANDGVGDYDITALSNGNIVVRSPYWDNGTATDAGAVTWGSGATGVSGAVGAGNSLVGSTANDQVGIYDITALGSGAYVVRSPYWDNGATTDAGAVTWGSGETGVSGVVGAANSLVGSTASEYLGGYDIIMLSNGNYVIRSPSWDNG
;
A
#
# COMPACT_ATOMS: atom_id res chain seq x y z
N LEU A 1 -7.10 -15.03 -4.70
CA LEU A 1 -6.67 -13.90 -5.54
C LEU A 1 -5.89 -14.44 -6.72
N VAL A 2 -6.01 -13.81 -7.89
CA VAL A 2 -5.21 -14.16 -9.08
C VAL A 2 -4.62 -12.89 -9.68
N GLY A 3 -3.42 -13.00 -10.23
CA GLY A 3 -2.80 -11.94 -11.03
C GLY A 3 -3.54 -11.74 -12.36
N SER A 4 -3.34 -10.58 -12.96
CA SER A 4 -3.76 -10.24 -14.32
C SER A 4 -2.71 -10.58 -15.38
N THR A 5 -1.44 -10.71 -15.01
CA THR A 5 -0.32 -10.98 -15.93
C THR A 5 0.64 -12.04 -15.39
N ALA A 6 1.63 -12.42 -16.21
CA ALA A 6 2.65 -13.39 -15.82
C ALA A 6 3.65 -12.76 -14.85
N ASN A 7 4.02 -13.50 -13.79
CA ASN A 7 4.95 -13.09 -12.74
C ASN A 7 4.43 -12.00 -11.76
N ASP A 8 3.12 -11.74 -11.75
CA ASP A 8 2.48 -10.81 -10.80
C ASP A 8 2.74 -11.11 -9.30
N GLY A 9 3.25 -12.30 -8.97
CA GLY A 9 3.72 -12.65 -7.62
C GLY A 9 2.70 -12.40 -6.51
N VAL A 10 1.41 -12.70 -6.78
CA VAL A 10 0.32 -12.34 -5.86
C VAL A 10 0.48 -13.03 -4.51
N GLY A 11 0.85 -12.27 -3.49
CA GLY A 11 1.12 -12.77 -2.15
C GLY A 11 2.51 -13.40 -1.96
N ASP A 12 3.40 -13.32 -2.94
CA ASP A 12 4.76 -13.90 -2.87
C ASP A 12 5.68 -13.15 -1.89
N TYR A 13 5.32 -11.94 -1.51
CA TYR A 13 6.11 -11.13 -0.57
C TYR A 13 5.77 -11.45 0.88
N ASP A 14 4.55 -11.12 1.30
CA ASP A 14 4.12 -11.31 2.68
C ASP A 14 2.59 -11.21 2.79
N ILE A 15 2.06 -11.84 3.84
CA ILE A 15 0.68 -11.73 4.29
C ILE A 15 0.70 -11.27 5.73
N THR A 16 0.25 -10.04 5.96
CA THR A 16 0.16 -9.47 7.29
C THR A 16 -1.18 -9.83 7.93
N ALA A 17 -1.14 -10.57 9.04
CA ALA A 17 -2.33 -10.81 9.86
C ALA A 17 -2.66 -9.58 10.70
N LEU A 18 -3.94 -9.20 10.75
CA LEU A 18 -4.46 -8.13 11.57
C LEU A 18 -5.01 -8.69 12.88
N SER A 19 -5.05 -7.85 13.93
CA SER A 19 -5.50 -8.27 15.27
C SER A 19 -6.99 -8.66 15.33
N ASN A 20 -7.80 -8.24 14.36
CA ASN A 20 -9.21 -8.60 14.21
C ASN A 20 -9.42 -9.89 13.39
N GLY A 21 -8.35 -10.61 13.05
CA GLY A 21 -8.41 -11.88 12.33
C GLY A 21 -8.48 -11.74 10.81
N ASN A 22 -8.49 -10.51 10.28
CA ASN A 22 -8.40 -10.25 8.84
C ASN A 22 -6.93 -10.27 8.37
N ILE A 23 -6.72 -10.22 7.06
CA ILE A 23 -5.38 -10.27 6.46
C ILE A 23 -5.18 -9.15 5.43
N VAL A 24 -3.91 -8.81 5.19
CA VAL A 24 -3.50 -7.92 4.11
C VAL A 24 -2.42 -8.63 3.31
N VAL A 25 -2.66 -8.79 2.01
CA VAL A 25 -1.78 -9.49 1.06
C VAL A 25 -1.04 -8.46 0.22
N ARG A 26 0.29 -8.56 0.18
CA ARG A 26 1.15 -7.67 -0.61
C ARG A 26 1.55 -8.33 -1.92
N SER A 27 1.47 -7.57 -3.01
CA SER A 27 1.88 -7.98 -4.37
C SER A 27 2.60 -6.81 -5.04
N PRO A 28 3.78 -6.39 -4.55
CA PRO A 28 4.43 -5.16 -5.01
C PRO A 28 4.93 -5.23 -6.47
N TYR A 29 5.03 -6.42 -7.04
CA TYR A 29 5.39 -6.66 -8.45
C TYR A 29 4.19 -7.00 -9.34
N TRP A 30 2.97 -6.71 -8.86
CA TRP A 30 1.78 -6.86 -9.67
C TRP A 30 1.74 -5.80 -10.78
N ASP A 31 1.44 -6.23 -12.00
CA ASP A 31 1.36 -5.32 -13.16
C ASP A 31 -0.05 -4.74 -13.35
N ASN A 32 -0.14 -3.41 -13.47
CA ASN A 32 -1.39 -2.71 -13.78
C ASN A 32 -1.49 -2.41 -15.29
N GLY A 33 -1.91 -3.40 -16.06
CA GLY A 33 -1.99 -3.28 -17.52
C GLY A 33 -0.59 -3.17 -18.14
N THR A 34 -0.20 -1.98 -18.60
CA THR A 34 1.15 -1.73 -19.15
C THR A 34 2.13 -1.15 -18.13
N ALA A 35 1.65 -0.78 -16.93
CA ALA A 35 2.49 -0.31 -15.85
C ALA A 35 3.09 -1.53 -15.12
N THR A 36 4.32 -1.87 -15.49
CA THR A 36 5.07 -2.97 -14.88
C THR A 36 5.43 -2.66 -13.43
N ASP A 37 5.31 -3.63 -12.54
CA ASP A 37 5.63 -3.48 -11.12
C ASP A 37 4.91 -2.29 -10.46
N ALA A 38 3.67 -2.01 -10.89
CA ALA A 38 2.84 -0.97 -10.28
C ALA A 38 2.52 -1.29 -8.81
N GLY A 39 2.41 -2.59 -8.51
CA GLY A 39 2.18 -3.12 -7.19
C GLY A 39 0.73 -2.99 -6.72
N ALA A 40 0.37 -3.89 -5.80
CA ALA A 40 -0.96 -3.95 -5.22
C ALA A 40 -0.91 -4.43 -3.77
N VAL A 41 -1.85 -3.93 -2.96
CA VAL A 41 -2.14 -4.39 -1.61
C VAL A 41 -3.62 -4.72 -1.49
N THR A 42 -3.92 -5.94 -1.07
CA THR A 42 -5.30 -6.44 -1.00
C THR A 42 -5.67 -6.82 0.42
N TRP A 43 -6.74 -6.23 0.94
CA TRP A 43 -7.32 -6.66 2.21
C TRP A 43 -8.25 -7.87 1.98
N GLY A 44 -8.23 -8.81 2.91
CA GLY A 44 -9.11 -9.97 2.90
C GLY A 44 -9.71 -10.23 4.27
N SER A 45 -11.00 -10.56 4.29
CA SER A 45 -11.67 -10.98 5.51
C SER A 45 -11.13 -12.35 5.96
N GLY A 46 -10.86 -12.52 7.25
CA GLY A 46 -10.51 -13.83 7.81
C GLY A 46 -11.67 -14.83 7.78
N ALA A 47 -12.91 -14.34 7.72
CA ALA A 47 -14.11 -15.17 7.75
C ALA A 47 -14.51 -15.66 6.34
N THR A 48 -14.48 -14.77 5.35
CA THR A 48 -14.94 -15.05 3.98
C THR A 48 -13.82 -15.12 2.95
N GLY A 49 -12.60 -14.71 3.31
CA GLY A 49 -11.47 -14.60 2.41
C GLY A 49 -11.59 -13.43 1.42
N VAL A 50 -10.74 -13.46 0.40
CA VAL A 50 -10.79 -12.55 -0.75
C VAL A 50 -10.48 -13.31 -2.03
N SER A 51 -11.25 -13.03 -3.09
CA SER A 51 -11.15 -13.71 -4.39
C SER A 51 -11.39 -12.72 -5.54
N GLY A 52 -11.11 -13.18 -6.76
CA GLY A 52 -11.11 -12.34 -7.96
C GLY A 52 -9.71 -11.94 -8.42
N ALA A 53 -9.66 -11.32 -9.60
CA ALA A 53 -8.45 -10.69 -10.13
C ALA A 53 -8.11 -9.45 -9.32
N VAL A 54 -6.82 -9.21 -9.09
CA VAL A 54 -6.32 -7.99 -8.46
C VAL A 54 -6.65 -6.79 -9.34
N GLY A 55 -7.08 -5.69 -8.73
CA GLY A 55 -7.29 -4.42 -9.41
C GLY A 55 -7.85 -3.34 -8.48
N ALA A 56 -8.03 -2.12 -9.00
CA ALA A 56 -8.48 -0.97 -8.20
C ALA A 56 -9.86 -1.15 -7.53
N GLY A 57 -10.66 -2.14 -7.95
CA GLY A 57 -11.96 -2.45 -7.35
C GLY A 57 -11.90 -3.25 -6.04
N ASN A 58 -10.81 -3.97 -5.78
CA ASN A 58 -10.64 -4.80 -4.58
C ASN A 58 -9.27 -4.61 -3.88
N SER A 59 -8.37 -3.84 -4.49
CA SER A 59 -7.01 -3.63 -4.01
C SER A 59 -6.65 -2.14 -4.07
N LEU A 60 -5.72 -1.72 -3.21
CA LEU A 60 -4.97 -0.49 -3.37
C LEU A 60 -3.87 -0.76 -4.41
N VAL A 61 -3.82 0.01 -5.49
CA VAL A 61 -2.91 -0.25 -6.62
C VAL A 61 -2.13 0.98 -7.07
N GLY A 62 -0.94 0.77 -7.61
CA GLY A 62 -0.21 1.79 -8.36
C GLY A 62 -0.81 2.02 -9.74
N SER A 63 -0.42 3.12 -10.40
CA SER A 63 -0.82 3.44 -11.77
C SER A 63 0.35 3.66 -12.72
N THR A 64 1.56 3.83 -12.19
CA THR A 64 2.77 4.07 -12.94
C THR A 64 3.73 2.88 -12.79
N ALA A 65 4.61 2.70 -13.77
CA ALA A 65 5.60 1.64 -13.71
C ALA A 65 6.57 1.86 -12.55
N ASN A 66 6.87 0.81 -11.80
CA ASN A 66 7.71 0.83 -10.60
C ASN A 66 7.15 1.58 -9.38
N ASP A 67 5.85 1.92 -9.36
CA ASP A 67 5.20 2.45 -8.15
C ASP A 67 5.37 1.50 -6.96
N GLN A 68 5.43 0.19 -7.24
CA GLN A 68 5.67 -0.89 -6.29
C GLN A 68 4.87 -0.74 -4.99
N VAL A 69 3.56 -0.50 -5.10
CA VAL A 69 2.69 -0.23 -3.95
C VAL A 69 2.82 -1.34 -2.90
N GLY A 70 3.17 -0.96 -1.67
CA GLY A 70 3.39 -1.88 -0.55
C GLY A 70 4.72 -2.64 -0.57
N ILE A 71 5.75 -2.17 -1.29
CA ILE A 71 7.08 -2.82 -1.38
C ILE A 71 7.86 -2.87 -0.06
N TYR A 72 7.64 -1.91 0.84
CA TYR A 72 8.35 -1.91 2.13
C TYR A 72 7.68 -2.87 3.10
N ASP A 73 6.58 -2.45 3.74
CA ASP A 73 5.81 -3.27 4.66
C ASP A 73 4.34 -2.82 4.75
N ILE A 74 3.60 -3.62 5.51
CA ILE A 74 2.31 -3.23 6.08
C ILE A 74 2.50 -3.13 7.59
N THR A 75 2.25 -1.97 8.17
CA THR A 75 2.22 -1.82 9.63
C THR A 75 0.81 -2.10 10.12
N ALA A 76 0.61 -3.25 10.78
CA ALA A 76 -0.65 -3.53 11.48
C ALA A 76 -0.77 -2.66 12.74
N LEU A 77 -1.93 -2.06 12.95
CA LEU A 77 -2.22 -1.19 14.09
C LEU A 77 -2.98 -1.96 15.16
N GLY A 78 -2.82 -1.55 16.43
CA GLY A 78 -3.53 -2.18 17.56
C GLY A 78 -5.06 -2.11 17.46
N SER A 79 -5.59 -1.15 16.69
CA SER A 79 -7.02 -1.01 16.38
C SER A 79 -7.56 -2.04 15.39
N GLY A 80 -6.70 -2.86 14.77
CA GLY A 80 -7.05 -3.76 13.68
C GLY A 80 -6.91 -3.12 12.29
N ALA A 81 -6.74 -1.80 12.21
CA ALA A 81 -6.40 -1.11 10.97
C ALA A 81 -4.94 -1.37 10.54
N TYR A 82 -4.53 -0.87 9.38
CA TYR A 82 -3.18 -1.04 8.87
C TYR A 82 -2.71 0.19 8.09
N VAL A 83 -1.40 0.30 7.89
CA VAL A 83 -0.78 1.35 7.08
C VAL A 83 0.08 0.71 6.01
N VAL A 84 -0.12 1.14 4.76
CA VAL A 84 0.65 0.75 3.58
C VAL A 84 1.70 1.81 3.29
N ARG A 85 2.95 1.38 3.03
CA ARG A 85 4.03 2.28 2.63
C ARG A 85 4.46 1.99 1.20
N SER A 86 4.50 3.04 0.39
CA SER A 86 4.84 2.99 -1.04
C SER A 86 5.81 4.14 -1.37
N PRO A 87 7.06 4.09 -0.90
CA PRO A 87 8.01 5.20 -1.08
C PRO A 87 8.41 5.45 -2.54
N TYR A 88 8.27 4.45 -3.42
CA TYR A 88 8.55 4.57 -4.86
C TYR A 88 7.34 5.00 -5.69
N TRP A 89 6.22 5.35 -5.04
CA TRP A 89 5.04 5.79 -5.76
C TRP A 89 5.25 7.15 -6.42
N ASP A 90 4.87 7.26 -7.69
CA ASP A 90 4.96 8.48 -8.48
C ASP A 90 3.72 9.36 -8.32
N ASN A 91 3.91 10.64 -7.97
CA ASN A 91 2.83 11.62 -7.95
C ASN A 91 2.68 12.29 -9.32
N GLY A 92 2.05 11.58 -10.25
CA GLY A 92 1.91 12.02 -11.64
C GLY A 92 3.26 12.03 -12.35
N ALA A 93 3.81 13.21 -12.64
CA ALA A 93 5.14 13.35 -13.25
C ALA A 93 6.28 13.45 -12.22
N THR A 94 5.95 13.52 -10.93
CA THR A 94 6.93 13.60 -9.85
C THR A 94 7.34 12.19 -9.43
N THR A 95 8.53 11.78 -9.87
CA THR A 95 9.06 10.44 -9.62
C THR A 95 9.44 10.23 -8.15
N ASP A 96 9.11 9.07 -7.59
CA ASP A 96 9.46 8.66 -6.23
C ASP A 96 9.06 9.69 -5.16
N ALA A 97 7.90 10.33 -5.33
CA ALA A 97 7.34 11.23 -4.33
C ALA A 97 7.00 10.46 -3.04
N GLY A 98 6.52 9.22 -3.23
CA GLY A 98 6.12 8.32 -2.17
C GLY A 98 4.72 8.59 -1.64
N ALA A 99 4.14 7.54 -1.04
CA ALA A 99 2.82 7.60 -0.43
C ALA A 99 2.71 6.72 0.80
N VAL A 100 1.86 7.15 1.73
CA VAL A 100 1.42 6.37 2.89
C VAL A 100 -0.10 6.33 2.94
N THR A 101 -0.66 5.12 2.93
CA THR A 101 -2.10 4.90 2.88
C THR A 101 -2.57 4.24 4.17
N TRP A 102 -3.59 4.80 4.81
CA TRP A 102 -4.27 4.15 5.93
C TRP A 102 -5.39 3.26 5.40
N GLY A 103 -5.47 2.02 5.88
CA GLY A 103 -6.51 1.06 5.52
C GLY A 103 -7.34 0.64 6.73
N SER A 104 -8.66 0.59 6.55
CA SER A 104 -9.58 0.08 7.56
C SER A 104 -9.37 -1.42 7.78
N GLY A 105 -9.33 -1.86 9.03
CA GLY A 105 -9.24 -3.27 9.38
C GLY A 105 -10.49 -4.09 9.03
N GLU A 106 -11.64 -3.43 8.83
CA GLU A 106 -12.94 -4.06 8.64
C GLU A 106 -13.39 -4.10 7.18
N THR A 107 -12.96 -3.11 6.40
CA THR A 107 -13.39 -2.93 5.00
C THR A 107 -12.23 -2.79 4.03
N GLY A 108 -10.99 -2.69 4.54
CA GLY A 108 -9.82 -2.41 3.73
C GLY A 108 -9.78 -0.99 3.16
N VAL A 109 -8.88 -0.81 2.20
CA VAL A 109 -8.82 0.32 1.28
C VAL A 109 -8.61 -0.22 -0.14
N SER A 110 -9.26 0.38 -1.12
CA SER A 110 -9.10 0.03 -2.53
C SER A 110 -9.10 1.29 -3.39
N GLY A 111 -8.61 1.16 -4.61
CA GLY A 111 -8.48 2.23 -5.58
C GLY A 111 -7.03 2.49 -5.97
N VAL A 112 -6.83 3.38 -6.94
CA VAL A 112 -5.50 3.86 -7.30
C VAL A 112 -4.97 4.77 -6.18
N VAL A 113 -3.70 4.62 -5.80
CA VAL A 113 -3.05 5.51 -4.82
C VAL A 113 -3.11 6.95 -5.30
N GLY A 114 -3.46 7.87 -4.40
CA GLY A 114 -3.45 9.31 -4.65
C GLY A 114 -3.94 10.12 -3.47
N ALA A 115 -3.98 11.45 -3.62
CA ALA A 115 -4.33 12.37 -2.52
C ALA A 115 -5.75 12.18 -1.94
N ALA A 116 -6.62 11.43 -2.63
CA ALA A 116 -7.96 11.11 -2.13
C ALA A 116 -7.97 9.99 -1.07
N ASN A 117 -6.96 9.13 -1.03
CA ASN A 117 -6.90 7.99 -0.11
C ASN A 117 -5.57 7.88 0.65
N SER A 118 -4.57 8.69 0.29
CA SER A 118 -3.21 8.57 0.80
C SER A 118 -2.64 9.95 1.16
N LEU A 119 -1.76 9.96 2.16
CA LEU A 119 -0.80 11.04 2.30
C LEU A 119 0.26 10.84 1.22
N VAL A 120 0.47 11.86 0.38
CA VAL A 120 1.38 11.79 -0.76
C VAL A 120 2.50 12.82 -0.63
N GLY A 121 3.69 12.45 -1.10
CA GLY A 121 4.74 13.42 -1.35
C GLY A 121 4.41 14.27 -2.57
N SER A 122 5.10 15.39 -2.72
CA SER A 122 4.99 16.24 -3.92
C SER A 122 6.32 16.61 -4.54
N THR A 123 7.43 16.20 -3.92
CA THR A 123 8.78 16.49 -4.38
C THR A 123 9.43 15.23 -4.91
N ALA A 124 10.21 15.34 -5.99
CA ALA A 124 10.86 14.20 -6.60
C ALA A 124 11.90 13.59 -5.65
N SER A 125 11.94 12.26 -5.56
CA SER A 125 12.83 11.54 -4.63
C SER A 125 12.65 11.95 -3.17
N GLU A 126 11.44 12.35 -2.78
CA GLU A 126 11.07 12.61 -1.39
C GLU A 126 10.90 11.31 -0.60
N TYR A 127 10.54 10.22 -1.29
CA TYR A 127 10.33 8.89 -0.72
C TYR A 127 9.46 8.91 0.53
N LEU A 128 8.34 9.65 0.52
CA LEU A 128 7.43 9.70 1.66
C LEU A 128 7.03 8.28 2.09
N GLY A 129 7.24 7.98 3.38
CA GLY A 129 7.03 6.65 3.95
C GLY A 129 8.25 5.72 3.88
N GLY A 130 9.38 6.15 3.33
CA GLY A 130 10.59 5.34 3.16
C GLY A 130 11.41 5.08 4.42
N TYR A 131 11.03 5.64 5.58
CA TYR A 131 11.77 5.50 6.83
C TYR A 131 11.04 4.61 7.84
N ASP A 132 10.48 5.17 8.91
CA ASP A 132 9.84 4.42 9.99
C ASP A 132 8.39 4.89 10.19
N ILE A 133 7.50 3.94 10.48
CA ILE A 133 6.24 4.25 11.17
C ILE A 133 6.43 3.93 12.65
N ILE A 134 6.32 4.96 13.49
CA ILE A 134 6.46 4.82 14.94
C ILE A 134 5.07 4.70 15.54
N MET A 135 4.76 3.53 16.09
CA MET A 135 3.54 3.31 16.86
C MET A 135 3.63 4.02 18.21
N LEU A 136 2.62 4.82 18.52
CA LEU A 136 2.48 5.49 19.80
C LEU A 136 1.66 4.62 20.76
N SER A 137 1.91 4.75 22.06
CA SER A 137 1.22 3.97 23.11
C SER A 137 -0.28 4.25 23.19
N ASN A 138 -0.76 5.34 22.59
CA ASN A 138 -2.18 5.70 22.51
C ASN A 138 -2.89 5.12 21.26
N GLY A 139 -2.22 4.29 20.46
CA GLY A 139 -2.78 3.67 19.26
C GLY A 139 -2.70 4.54 18.00
N ASN A 140 -2.17 5.76 18.10
CA ASN A 140 -1.82 6.57 16.93
C ASN A 140 -0.45 6.15 16.37
N TYR A 141 -0.08 6.69 15.22
CA TYR A 141 1.22 6.46 14.60
C TYR A 141 1.81 7.76 14.07
N VAL A 142 3.13 7.80 13.96
CA VAL A 142 3.87 8.91 13.35
C VAL A 142 4.62 8.38 12.14
N ILE A 143 4.47 9.06 11.01
CA ILE A 143 5.27 8.81 9.81
C ILE A 143 6.54 9.64 9.96
N ARG A 144 7.67 8.98 10.10
CA ARG A 144 8.96 9.66 10.05
C ARG A 144 9.30 9.90 8.58
N SER A 145 9.35 11.17 8.17
CA SER A 145 9.77 11.55 6.82
C SER A 145 10.65 12.80 6.89
N PRO A 146 11.97 12.66 7.14
CA PRO A 146 12.89 13.78 7.28
C PRO A 146 13.07 14.59 5.99
N SER A 147 12.72 14.00 4.85
CA SER A 147 12.74 14.66 3.55
C SER A 147 11.42 15.35 3.21
N TRP A 148 10.37 15.22 4.04
CA TRP A 148 9.05 15.75 3.73
C TRP A 148 9.02 17.26 3.84
N ASP A 149 8.68 17.95 2.75
CA ASP A 149 8.74 19.42 2.65
C ASP A 149 7.36 20.11 2.62
N ASN A 150 6.27 19.34 2.69
CA ASN A 150 4.89 19.82 2.59
C ASN A 150 4.19 20.06 3.94
N GLY A 151 4.94 20.52 4.95
CA GLY A 151 4.46 20.77 6.32
C GLY A 151 4.07 22.22 6.61
#